data_AF-A0A9X0D4F3-F1
#
_entry.id   AF-A0A9X0D4F3-F1
#
_cell.length_a   1.000
_cell.length_b   1.000
_cell.length_c   1.000
_cell.angle_alpha   90.00
_cell.angle_beta   90.00
_cell.angle_gamma   90.00
#
_symmetry.space_group_name_H-M   'P 1'
#
loop_
_entity.id
_entity.type
_entity.pdbx_description
1 polymer ?
#
loop_
_entity_poly.entity_id
_entity_poly.type
_entity_poly.pdbx_seq_one_letter_code
_entity_poly.pdbx_strand_id
1 'polypeptide(L)'
;MRYGKIFRGNKIANAANYGAIAAILYSDPADYAMMGGEPENTYPNTPWLPASGVQRGSLYTMPGAGDPQTPGIAALKGMYRRPYNQSELPPIPAHPMGYGDAIHFLKQMGGQEAPKDWRGSLDITYRLGPGFIDSDITVVVDVNNKLGVKPIYNVIGTIYGREEPDRYVLIGNHRDSWVYGAIDASTGTAVTTEIARVLGELKKSGWRPRRTIKVCSWGGEEYGIIGSTEWVEQHEKELSERAVIYLNTDTAVSGKYVLIASGSPLVKDTLLDFTKTVKDPNAHDDKESILTSCSKEFLPRIPLNRMWAT
;
A
#
# COMPACT_ATOMS: atom_id res chain seq x y z
N MET A 1 4.20 -19.34 4.12
CA MET A 1 4.00 -18.28 5.15
C MET A 1 2.73 -17.50 4.83
N ARG A 2 1.93 -17.15 5.83
CA ARG A 2 0.76 -16.28 5.60
C ARG A 2 1.14 -14.80 5.49
N TYR A 3 0.40 -14.05 4.67
CA TYR A 3 0.46 -12.58 4.63
C TYR A 3 0.05 -11.93 5.98
N GLY A 4 0.23 -10.61 6.10
CA GLY A 4 -0.16 -9.83 7.28
C GLY A 4 0.93 -9.61 8.34
N LYS A 5 0.61 -8.78 9.33
CA LYS A 5 1.44 -8.34 10.48
C LYS A 5 2.70 -7.52 10.15
N ILE A 6 3.56 -8.01 9.25
CA ILE A 6 4.75 -7.30 8.77
C ILE A 6 4.74 -7.25 7.25
N PHE A 7 5.48 -6.28 6.67
CA PHE A 7 5.62 -6.15 5.23
C PHE A 7 6.21 -7.44 4.60
N ARG A 8 5.71 -7.79 3.42
CA ARG A 8 6.01 -9.05 2.74
C ARG A 8 7.49 -9.21 2.42
N GLY A 9 8.18 -8.13 2.02
CA GLY A 9 9.63 -8.16 1.80
C GLY A 9 10.40 -8.56 3.06
N ASN A 10 10.01 -8.04 4.24
CA ASN A 10 10.65 -8.44 5.50
C ASN A 10 10.40 -9.91 5.85
N LYS A 11 9.24 -10.49 5.50
CA LYS A 11 9.02 -11.94 5.66
C LYS A 11 10.06 -12.74 4.87
N ILE A 12 10.31 -12.34 3.63
CA ILE A 12 11.26 -13.02 2.74
C ILE A 12 12.70 -12.83 3.23
N ALA A 13 13.07 -11.59 3.58
CA ALA A 13 14.40 -11.30 4.13
C ALA A 13 14.67 -12.09 5.42
N ASN A 14 13.69 -12.14 6.34
CA ASN A 14 13.80 -12.93 7.55
C ASN A 14 13.93 -14.42 7.24
N ALA A 15 13.13 -14.97 6.32
CA ALA A 15 13.22 -16.39 5.94
C ALA A 15 14.62 -16.72 5.39
N ALA A 16 15.17 -15.87 4.53
CA ALA A 16 16.53 -16.05 3.98
C ALA A 16 17.61 -15.98 5.07
N ASN A 17 17.48 -15.07 6.04
CA ASN A 17 18.42 -14.98 7.18
C ASN A 17 18.47 -16.27 8.03
N TYR A 18 17.40 -17.06 8.03
CA TYR A 18 17.34 -18.37 8.68
C TYR A 18 17.57 -19.55 7.72
N GLY A 19 18.14 -19.30 6.54
CA GLY A 19 18.58 -20.34 5.61
C GLY A 19 17.48 -20.92 4.70
N ALA A 20 16.30 -20.30 4.63
CA ALA A 20 15.32 -20.69 3.62
C ALA A 20 15.86 -20.41 2.22
N ILE A 21 15.60 -21.31 1.26
CA ILE A 21 16.05 -21.19 -0.14
C ILE A 21 14.96 -20.68 -1.08
N ALA A 22 13.70 -20.72 -0.65
CA ALA A 22 12.53 -20.22 -1.37
C ALA A 22 11.39 -19.94 -0.37
N ALA A 23 10.41 -19.17 -0.80
CA ALA A 23 9.25 -18.85 0.03
C ALA A 23 7.93 -18.87 -0.74
N ILE A 24 6.90 -19.44 -0.12
CA ILE A 24 5.52 -19.36 -0.61
C ILE A 24 4.73 -18.45 0.33
N LEU A 25 4.03 -17.47 -0.23
CA LEU A 25 3.14 -16.56 0.49
C LEU A 25 1.69 -16.91 0.16
N TYR A 26 0.78 -16.86 1.13
CA TYR A 26 -0.65 -17.02 0.87
C TYR A 26 -1.49 -16.14 1.80
N SER A 27 -2.71 -15.83 1.37
CA SER A 27 -3.67 -15.01 2.14
C SER A 27 -4.60 -15.90 2.93
N ASP A 28 -4.31 -16.16 4.21
CA ASP A 28 -5.15 -17.04 5.04
C ASP A 28 -6.56 -16.45 5.24
N PRO A 29 -7.65 -17.26 5.15
CA PRO A 29 -9.01 -16.77 5.35
C PRO A 29 -9.24 -16.10 6.71
N ALA A 30 -8.44 -16.44 7.74
CA ALA A 30 -8.55 -15.82 9.06
C ALA A 30 -8.33 -14.30 9.02
N ASP A 31 -7.49 -13.84 8.07
CA ASP A 31 -7.15 -12.43 7.90
C ASP A 31 -7.85 -11.80 6.68
N TYR A 32 -8.21 -12.59 5.65
CA TYR A 32 -8.61 -12.09 4.33
C TYR A 32 -9.98 -12.59 3.81
N ALA A 33 -10.63 -13.52 4.51
CA ALA A 33 -11.99 -13.99 4.20
C ALA A 33 -12.73 -14.38 5.48
N MET A 34 -13.00 -13.38 6.32
CA MET A 34 -13.48 -13.59 7.70
C MET A 34 -14.89 -14.19 7.78
N MET A 35 -15.67 -14.15 6.70
CA MET A 35 -16.97 -14.83 6.60
C MET A 35 -16.86 -16.29 6.11
N GLY A 36 -15.65 -16.81 5.90
CA GLY A 36 -15.39 -18.12 5.34
C GLY A 36 -14.97 -18.07 3.87
N GLY A 37 -14.37 -19.16 3.39
CA GLY A 37 -13.82 -19.28 2.03
C GLY A 37 -14.81 -19.77 0.97
N GLU A 38 -16.06 -20.02 1.35
CA GLU A 38 -17.10 -20.52 0.44
C GLU A 38 -17.50 -19.46 -0.62
N PRO A 39 -17.93 -19.87 -1.83
CA PRO A 39 -18.28 -18.95 -2.90
C PRO A 39 -19.36 -17.91 -2.52
N GLU A 40 -20.32 -18.27 -1.67
CA GLU A 40 -21.39 -17.36 -1.21
C GLU A 40 -20.86 -16.28 -0.27
N ASN A 41 -19.74 -16.55 0.40
CA ASN A 41 -19.10 -15.68 1.37
C ASN A 41 -17.94 -14.85 0.81
N THR A 42 -17.64 -14.96 -0.48
CA THR A 42 -16.51 -14.31 -1.15
C THR A 42 -16.95 -13.57 -2.42
N TYR A 43 -16.03 -12.81 -3.05
CA TYR A 43 -16.33 -12.12 -4.30
C TYR A 43 -16.78 -13.12 -5.39
N PRO A 44 -17.88 -12.84 -6.13
CA PRO A 44 -18.57 -11.54 -6.26
C PRO A 44 -19.70 -11.27 -5.26
N ASN A 45 -20.04 -12.21 -4.38
CA ASN A 45 -21.21 -12.10 -3.50
C ASN A 45 -20.95 -11.21 -2.27
N THR A 46 -19.70 -11.17 -1.80
CA THR A 46 -19.26 -10.32 -0.70
C THR A 46 -17.91 -9.66 -1.07
N PRO A 47 -17.39 -8.70 -0.28
CA PRO A 47 -16.07 -8.10 -0.55
C PRO A 47 -14.89 -8.98 -0.10
N TRP A 48 -15.12 -10.19 0.44
CA TRP A 48 -14.05 -11.06 0.93
C TRP A 48 -13.32 -11.79 -0.19
N LEU A 49 -12.04 -12.12 0.05
CA LEU A 49 -11.15 -12.71 -0.95
C LEU A 49 -11.61 -14.13 -1.32
N PRO A 50 -11.83 -14.45 -2.62
CA PRO A 50 -12.13 -15.82 -3.06
C PRO A 50 -10.91 -16.74 -2.94
N ALA A 51 -11.14 -18.06 -2.93
CA ALA A 51 -10.09 -19.07 -2.72
C ALA A 51 -8.94 -19.03 -3.73
N SER A 52 -9.26 -18.65 -4.97
CA SER A 52 -8.30 -18.45 -6.07
C SER A 52 -7.64 -17.06 -6.06
N GLY A 53 -8.02 -16.18 -5.12
CA GLY A 53 -7.52 -14.81 -5.02
C GLY A 53 -6.06 -14.77 -4.55
N VAL A 54 -5.19 -14.14 -5.35
CA VAL A 54 -3.75 -14.04 -5.06
C VAL A 54 -3.36 -12.58 -4.82
N GLN A 55 -2.81 -12.29 -3.64
CA GLN A 55 -2.26 -10.98 -3.32
C GLN A 55 -0.88 -10.81 -3.98
N ARG A 56 -0.78 -9.85 -4.90
CA ARG A 56 0.47 -9.36 -5.49
C ARG A 56 1.14 -8.33 -4.56
N GLY A 57 2.37 -7.95 -4.87
CA GLY A 57 3.08 -6.90 -4.14
C GLY A 57 4.58 -7.01 -4.31
N SER A 58 5.26 -5.85 -4.30
CA SER A 58 6.71 -5.81 -4.31
C SER A 58 7.28 -6.47 -3.05
N LEU A 59 8.38 -7.20 -3.23
CA LEU A 59 9.16 -7.79 -2.15
C LEU A 59 10.38 -6.93 -1.78
N TYR A 60 10.61 -5.84 -2.53
CA TYR A 60 11.71 -4.91 -2.25
C TYR A 60 11.48 -4.25 -0.89
N THR A 61 12.43 -4.38 0.02
CA THR A 61 12.34 -3.86 1.40
C THR A 61 12.58 -2.36 1.50
N MET A 62 12.84 -1.69 0.38
CA MET A 62 12.96 -0.22 0.28
C MET A 62 13.88 0.43 1.34
N PRO A 63 15.09 -0.08 1.60
CA PRO A 63 15.99 0.53 2.60
C PRO A 63 16.36 2.00 2.27
N GLY A 64 16.34 2.38 0.98
CA GLY A 64 16.50 3.75 0.52
C GLY A 64 15.24 4.39 -0.08
N ALA A 65 14.09 3.70 -0.08
CA ALA A 65 12.93 4.00 -0.95
C ALA A 65 13.31 4.10 -2.46
N GLY A 66 12.33 4.26 -3.35
CA GLY A 66 12.61 4.58 -4.76
C GLY A 66 13.15 3.44 -5.63
N ASP A 67 13.82 3.81 -6.73
CA ASP A 67 14.46 2.87 -7.66
C ASP A 67 15.61 2.13 -6.96
N PRO A 68 15.59 0.79 -6.88
CA PRO A 68 16.65 0.01 -6.25
C PRO A 68 18.04 0.23 -6.85
N GLN A 69 18.17 0.82 -8.03
CA GLN A 69 19.44 1.08 -8.70
C GLN A 69 19.98 2.51 -8.53
N THR A 70 19.20 3.45 -7.98
CA THR A 70 19.60 4.87 -7.86
C THR A 70 19.27 5.46 -6.47
N PRO A 71 19.66 4.81 -5.37
CA PRO A 71 19.30 5.30 -4.04
C PRO A 71 19.86 6.70 -3.77
N GLY A 72 18.98 7.65 -3.44
CA GLY A 72 19.34 9.04 -3.11
C GLY A 72 19.59 9.93 -4.33
N ILE A 73 19.35 9.44 -5.54
CA ILE A 73 19.63 10.19 -6.78
C ILE A 73 18.56 9.87 -7.82
N ALA A 74 17.88 10.90 -8.31
CA ALA A 74 16.82 10.72 -9.30
C ALA A 74 17.27 9.92 -10.55
N ALA A 75 16.46 8.92 -10.92
CA ALA A 75 16.63 7.97 -12.02
C ALA A 75 16.45 8.58 -13.42
N LEU A 76 17.11 9.72 -13.67
CA LEU A 76 17.10 10.40 -14.96
C LEU A 76 17.91 9.64 -16.01
N LYS A 77 17.60 9.90 -17.29
CA LYS A 77 18.33 9.31 -18.41
C LYS A 77 19.81 9.67 -18.34
N GLY A 78 20.67 8.65 -18.36
CA GLY A 78 22.13 8.82 -18.31
C GLY A 78 22.72 8.81 -16.90
N MET A 79 21.89 8.75 -15.85
CA MET A 79 22.38 8.60 -14.48
C MET A 79 22.95 7.19 -14.26
N TYR A 80 23.99 7.12 -13.42
CA TYR A 80 24.58 5.87 -12.99
C TYR A 80 23.54 5.01 -12.28
N ARG A 81 23.49 3.72 -12.62
CA ARG A 81 22.64 2.71 -11.99
C ARG A 81 23.54 1.65 -11.37
N ARG A 82 23.41 1.40 -10.07
CA ARG A 82 24.17 0.32 -9.43
C ARG A 82 23.75 -1.06 -10.00
N PRO A 83 24.66 -2.04 -10.08
CA PRO A 83 24.34 -3.38 -10.53
C PRO A 83 23.31 -4.08 -9.62
N TYR A 84 22.52 -5.02 -10.17
CA TYR A 84 21.43 -5.69 -9.43
C TYR A 84 21.87 -6.41 -8.15
N ASN A 85 23.09 -6.98 -8.12
CA ASN A 85 23.63 -7.64 -6.93
C ASN A 85 23.95 -6.66 -5.78
N GLN A 86 23.95 -5.36 -6.04
CA GLN A 86 24.11 -4.29 -5.06
C GLN A 86 22.80 -3.55 -4.79
N SER A 87 21.68 -3.99 -5.39
CA SER A 87 20.37 -3.32 -5.33
C SER A 87 19.46 -3.79 -4.21
N GLU A 88 19.96 -4.56 -3.25
CA GLU A 88 19.19 -5.00 -2.06
C GLU A 88 17.85 -5.64 -2.44
N LEU A 89 17.86 -6.39 -3.55
CA LEU A 89 16.72 -7.11 -4.07
C LEU A 89 16.40 -8.34 -3.21
N PRO A 90 15.18 -8.89 -3.31
CA PRO A 90 14.78 -10.07 -2.54
C PRO A 90 15.84 -11.20 -2.65
N PRO A 91 16.32 -11.74 -1.51
CA PRO A 91 17.47 -12.63 -1.50
C PRO A 91 17.18 -14.05 -1.98
N ILE A 92 15.91 -14.45 -2.02
CA ILE A 92 15.45 -15.78 -2.42
C ILE A 92 14.19 -15.69 -3.29
N PRO A 93 13.94 -16.67 -4.18
CA PRO A 93 12.69 -16.77 -4.92
C PRO A 93 11.48 -16.82 -3.99
N ALA A 94 10.43 -16.10 -4.36
CA ALA A 94 9.17 -16.14 -3.64
C ALA A 94 7.98 -16.04 -4.59
N HIS A 95 6.90 -16.76 -4.23
CA HIS A 95 5.69 -16.82 -5.04
C HIS A 95 4.43 -16.70 -4.15
N PRO A 96 3.47 -15.82 -4.49
CA PRO A 96 2.19 -15.77 -3.82
C PRO A 96 1.20 -16.79 -4.40
N MET A 97 0.30 -17.32 -3.58
CA MET A 97 -0.80 -18.19 -4.01
C MET A 97 -2.10 -17.92 -3.25
N GLY A 98 -3.20 -18.42 -3.79
CA GLY A 98 -4.50 -18.39 -3.15
C GLY A 98 -4.54 -19.39 -2.00
N TYR A 99 -5.46 -19.18 -1.06
CA TYR A 99 -5.62 -20.14 0.03
C TYR A 99 -6.27 -21.45 -0.41
N GLY A 100 -6.98 -21.45 -1.55
CA GLY A 100 -7.48 -22.66 -2.20
C GLY A 100 -6.35 -23.60 -2.66
N ASP A 101 -5.19 -23.07 -3.05
CA ASP A 101 -4.01 -23.88 -3.35
C ASP A 101 -3.22 -24.21 -2.09
N ALA A 102 -3.07 -23.23 -1.19
CA ALA A 102 -2.27 -23.37 0.03
C ALA A 102 -2.74 -24.52 0.92
N ILE A 103 -4.04 -24.79 0.99
CA ILE A 103 -4.61 -25.89 1.78
C ILE A 103 -4.05 -27.25 1.36
N HIS A 104 -3.76 -27.47 0.07
CA HIS A 104 -3.24 -28.74 -0.42
C HIS A 104 -1.82 -29.02 0.07
N PHE A 105 -0.98 -27.98 0.18
CA PHE A 105 0.35 -28.09 0.77
C PHE A 105 0.26 -28.22 2.29
N LEU A 106 -0.53 -27.35 2.93
CA LEU A 106 -0.60 -27.27 4.38
C LEU A 106 -1.22 -28.51 5.03
N LYS A 107 -2.19 -29.15 4.37
CA LYS A 107 -2.81 -30.40 4.81
C LYS A 107 -1.81 -31.57 4.85
N GLN A 108 -0.81 -31.54 3.98
CA GLN A 108 0.22 -32.58 3.90
C GLN A 108 1.41 -32.29 4.82
N MET A 109 1.53 -31.10 5.42
CA MET A 109 2.71 -30.79 6.23
C MET A 109 2.81 -31.71 7.44
N GLY A 110 4.01 -32.24 7.67
CA GLY A 110 4.32 -33.10 8.82
C GLY A 110 4.78 -32.30 10.03
N GLY A 111 5.39 -32.99 10.98
CA GLY A 111 6.00 -32.37 12.16
C GLY A 111 5.01 -31.91 13.23
N GLN A 112 5.50 -31.04 14.12
CA GLN A 112 4.75 -30.59 15.30
C GLN A 112 3.55 -29.72 14.92
N GLU A 113 2.45 -29.87 15.64
CA GLU A 113 1.32 -28.95 15.53
C GLU A 113 1.72 -27.51 15.88
N ALA A 114 1.25 -26.56 15.07
CA ALA A 114 1.48 -25.16 15.32
C ALA A 114 0.74 -24.71 16.60
N PRO A 115 1.35 -23.79 17.38
CA PRO A 115 0.68 -23.13 18.51
C PRO A 115 -0.65 -22.50 18.11
N LYS A 116 -1.61 -22.41 19.03
CA LYS A 116 -2.96 -21.91 18.74
C LYS A 116 -2.98 -20.55 18.04
N ASP A 117 -2.15 -19.62 18.48
CA ASP A 117 -2.09 -18.25 17.93
C ASP A 117 -1.45 -18.17 16.53
N TRP A 118 -0.82 -19.26 16.07
CA TRP A 118 -0.23 -19.37 14.73
C TRP A 118 -1.19 -19.96 13.71
N ARG A 119 -2.28 -20.58 14.17
CA ARG A 119 -3.28 -21.21 13.31
C ARG A 119 -4.07 -20.15 12.55
N GLY A 120 -4.46 -20.47 11.33
CA GLY A 120 -5.43 -19.70 10.55
C GLY A 120 -6.82 -20.32 10.65
N SER A 121 -7.66 -20.13 9.64
CA SER A 121 -9.03 -20.66 9.61
C SER A 121 -9.30 -21.64 8.46
N LEU A 122 -8.25 -22.19 7.84
CA LEU A 122 -8.39 -23.34 6.96
C LEU A 122 -8.76 -24.59 7.77
N ASP A 123 -9.59 -25.45 7.20
CA ASP A 123 -10.02 -26.72 7.80
C ASP A 123 -8.92 -27.79 7.73
N ILE A 124 -7.85 -27.57 8.49
CA ILE A 124 -6.67 -28.43 8.58
C ILE A 124 -6.05 -28.34 9.98
N THR A 125 -5.27 -29.36 10.34
CA THR A 125 -4.30 -29.22 11.43
C THR A 125 -3.07 -28.49 10.91
N TYR A 126 -2.89 -27.23 11.30
CA TYR A 126 -1.66 -26.50 11.01
C TYR A 126 -0.48 -27.14 11.72
N ARG A 127 0.56 -27.49 10.95
CA ARG A 127 1.82 -28.03 11.45
C ARG A 127 2.99 -27.15 11.00
N LEU A 128 4.15 -27.33 11.64
CA LEU A 128 5.34 -26.50 11.41
C LEU A 128 6.35 -27.14 10.45
N GLY A 129 6.18 -28.42 10.10
CA GLY A 129 7.24 -29.21 9.48
C GLY A 129 8.36 -29.55 10.48
N PRO A 130 9.58 -29.85 9.99
CA PRO A 130 9.95 -29.94 8.58
C PRO A 130 9.28 -31.12 7.87
N GLY A 131 9.22 -31.03 6.53
CA GLY A 131 8.73 -32.10 5.67
C GLY A 131 7.21 -32.25 5.63
N PHE A 132 6.77 -33.23 4.85
CA PHE A 132 5.38 -33.63 4.71
C PHE A 132 5.13 -34.94 5.48
N ILE A 133 3.85 -35.28 5.68
CA ILE A 133 3.43 -36.56 6.24
C ILE A 133 3.91 -37.71 5.36
N ASP A 134 3.82 -37.53 4.04
CA ASP A 134 4.46 -38.38 3.04
C ASP A 134 5.85 -37.82 2.70
N SER A 135 6.89 -38.59 3.01
CA SER A 135 8.29 -38.18 2.80
C SER A 135 8.70 -38.06 1.34
N ASP A 136 7.92 -38.62 0.40
CA ASP A 136 8.22 -38.59 -1.03
C ASP A 136 7.79 -37.27 -1.68
N ILE A 137 7.01 -36.44 -0.97
CA ILE A 137 6.57 -35.13 -1.47
C ILE A 137 7.74 -34.14 -1.44
N THR A 138 8.06 -33.62 -2.63
CA THR A 138 8.99 -32.49 -2.80
C THR A 138 8.25 -31.30 -3.38
N VAL A 139 8.53 -30.10 -2.86
CA VAL A 139 8.02 -28.84 -3.43
C VAL A 139 9.12 -28.15 -4.21
N VAL A 140 8.84 -27.87 -5.49
CA VAL A 140 9.71 -27.09 -6.36
C VAL A 140 9.08 -25.71 -6.55
N VAL A 141 9.85 -24.67 -6.27
CA VAL A 141 9.44 -23.27 -6.50
C VAL A 141 10.23 -22.74 -7.69
N ASP A 142 9.59 -22.69 -8.85
CA ASP A 142 10.17 -22.15 -10.07
C ASP A 142 9.68 -20.70 -10.31
N VAL A 143 10.60 -19.74 -10.33
CA VAL A 143 10.31 -18.31 -10.49
C VAL A 143 11.14 -17.73 -11.62
N ASN A 144 10.45 -17.37 -12.71
CA ASN A 144 11.05 -16.87 -13.94
C ASN A 144 10.86 -15.34 -14.14
N ASN A 145 10.71 -14.60 -13.04
CA ASN A 145 10.56 -13.15 -13.07
C ASN A 145 11.83 -12.48 -13.62
N LYS A 146 11.66 -11.47 -14.48
CA LYS A 146 12.78 -10.73 -15.07
C LYS A 146 12.81 -9.30 -14.56
N LEU A 147 13.99 -8.89 -14.10
CA LEU A 147 14.27 -7.49 -13.79
C LEU A 147 14.48 -6.72 -15.09
N GLY A 148 14.07 -5.45 -15.11
CA GLY A 148 14.31 -4.60 -16.25
C GLY A 148 14.04 -3.13 -15.94
N VAL A 149 14.82 -2.25 -16.54
CA VAL A 149 14.62 -0.81 -16.47
C VAL A 149 13.45 -0.43 -17.38
N LYS A 150 12.48 0.32 -16.84
CA LYS A 150 11.30 0.78 -17.56
C LYS A 150 11.07 2.27 -17.31
N PRO A 151 10.65 3.05 -18.32
CA PRO A 151 10.23 4.42 -18.08
C PRO A 151 8.94 4.42 -17.25
N ILE A 152 8.88 5.31 -16.27
CA ILE A 152 7.67 5.64 -15.51
C ILE A 152 7.33 7.12 -15.74
N TYR A 153 6.06 7.47 -15.56
CA TYR A 153 5.57 8.82 -15.85
C TYR A 153 4.79 9.37 -14.66
N ASN A 154 5.30 10.44 -14.08
CA ASN A 154 4.57 11.29 -13.16
C ASN A 154 3.86 12.41 -13.93
N VAL A 155 2.67 12.80 -13.49
CA VAL A 155 1.94 13.95 -14.05
C VAL A 155 1.75 14.98 -12.94
N ILE A 156 2.28 16.20 -13.15
CA ILE A 156 2.25 17.29 -12.16
C ILE A 156 1.47 18.47 -12.72
N GLY A 157 0.27 18.70 -12.22
CA GLY A 157 -0.52 19.90 -12.50
C GLY A 157 -0.18 21.01 -11.50
N THR A 158 0.04 22.24 -11.96
CA THR A 158 0.41 23.37 -11.09
C THR A 158 -0.55 24.54 -11.24
N ILE A 159 -1.07 25.05 -10.12
CA ILE A 159 -1.78 26.33 -10.03
C ILE A 159 -0.93 27.28 -9.20
N TYR A 160 -0.35 28.29 -9.84
CA TYR A 160 0.53 29.25 -9.19
C TYR A 160 -0.21 30.15 -8.19
N GLY A 161 0.36 30.26 -7.00
CA GLY A 161 -0.09 31.17 -5.95
C GLY A 161 -0.04 32.63 -6.39
N ARG A 162 -0.91 33.47 -5.83
CA ARG A 162 -0.95 34.91 -6.13
C ARG A 162 -0.04 35.76 -5.24
N GLU A 163 0.25 35.31 -4.03
CA GLU A 163 1.01 36.06 -3.01
C GLU A 163 2.31 35.35 -2.65
N GLU A 164 2.26 34.02 -2.48
CA GLU A 164 3.41 33.18 -2.11
C GLU A 164 3.60 32.07 -3.16
N PRO A 165 3.95 32.42 -4.42
CA PRO A 165 4.05 31.44 -5.50
C PRO A 165 5.16 30.41 -5.31
N ASP A 166 6.11 30.68 -4.42
CA ASP A 166 7.24 29.83 -4.02
C ASP A 166 6.93 28.98 -2.77
N ARG A 167 5.67 28.86 -2.35
CA ARG A 167 5.22 27.92 -1.30
C ARG A 167 4.27 26.90 -1.89
N TYR A 168 4.51 25.62 -1.60
CA TYR A 168 3.81 24.50 -2.26
C TYR A 168 2.91 23.74 -1.30
N VAL A 169 1.63 23.66 -1.65
CA VAL A 169 0.69 22.67 -1.12
C VAL A 169 0.59 21.55 -2.15
N LEU A 170 1.02 20.35 -1.78
CA LEU A 170 1.03 19.20 -2.67
C LEU A 170 -0.14 18.27 -2.33
N ILE A 171 -0.83 17.79 -3.37
CA ILE A 171 -1.85 16.75 -3.27
C ILE A 171 -1.40 15.62 -4.18
N GLY A 172 -1.24 14.41 -3.64
CA GLY A 172 -0.65 13.28 -4.32
C GLY A 172 -1.52 12.02 -4.30
N ASN A 173 -1.36 11.23 -5.35
CA ASN A 173 -1.95 9.91 -5.50
C ASN A 173 -1.16 9.10 -6.54
N HIS A 174 -0.88 7.82 -6.30
CA HIS A 174 -0.31 6.97 -7.34
C HIS A 174 -1.38 6.42 -8.30
N ARG A 175 -0.98 6.17 -9.54
CA ARG A 175 -1.88 5.82 -10.64
C ARG A 175 -1.69 4.39 -11.14
N ASP A 176 -0.50 3.83 -10.96
CA ASP A 176 -0.26 2.43 -11.28
C ASP A 176 -0.94 1.51 -10.27
N SER A 177 -1.30 0.31 -10.70
CA SER A 177 -1.90 -0.73 -9.87
C SER A 177 -1.49 -2.11 -10.38
N TRP A 178 -1.64 -3.14 -9.56
CA TRP A 178 -1.32 -4.52 -9.95
C TRP A 178 -2.23 -5.12 -11.03
N VAL A 179 -3.52 -4.78 -11.05
CA VAL A 179 -4.52 -5.30 -12.00
C VAL A 179 -5.45 -4.16 -12.42
N TYR A 180 -6.72 -4.16 -11.99
CA TYR A 180 -7.66 -3.07 -12.27
C TYR A 180 -7.52 -1.90 -11.30
N GLY A 181 -7.03 -2.19 -10.08
CA GLY A 181 -6.75 -1.18 -9.07
C GLY A 181 -7.94 -0.32 -8.66
N ALA A 182 -9.16 -0.88 -8.66
CA ALA A 182 -10.39 -0.12 -8.43
C ALA A 182 -10.39 0.62 -7.09
N ILE A 183 -9.86 -0.02 -6.04
CA ILE A 183 -9.66 0.57 -4.71
C ILE A 183 -8.29 1.26 -4.69
N ASP A 184 -7.23 0.43 -4.71
CA ASP A 184 -5.82 0.79 -4.71
C ASP A 184 -5.31 0.88 -6.16
N ALA A 185 -5.12 2.07 -6.73
CA ALA A 185 -5.38 3.41 -6.18
C ALA A 185 -6.32 4.26 -7.03
N SER A 186 -7.25 3.62 -7.74
CA SER A 186 -8.20 4.34 -8.60
C SER A 186 -9.21 5.16 -7.79
N THR A 187 -9.50 4.80 -6.53
CA THR A 187 -10.34 5.65 -5.66
C THR A 187 -9.68 6.99 -5.37
N GLY A 188 -8.42 7.02 -4.96
CA GLY A 188 -7.66 8.26 -4.78
C GLY A 188 -7.40 8.97 -6.11
N THR A 189 -7.25 8.23 -7.22
CA THR A 189 -7.14 8.84 -8.56
C THR A 189 -8.42 9.60 -8.91
N ALA A 190 -9.59 9.03 -8.66
CA ALA A 190 -10.89 9.67 -8.89
C ALA A 190 -11.03 10.94 -8.04
N VAL A 191 -10.72 10.87 -6.74
CA VAL A 191 -10.76 12.02 -5.83
C VAL A 191 -9.79 13.12 -6.27
N THR A 192 -8.54 12.76 -6.58
CA THR A 192 -7.50 13.71 -7.00
C THR A 192 -7.86 14.40 -8.32
N THR A 193 -8.46 13.65 -9.26
CA THR A 193 -8.93 14.20 -10.54
C THR A 193 -10.09 15.16 -10.35
N GLU A 194 -11.04 14.84 -9.46
CA GLU A 194 -12.16 15.73 -9.15
C GLU A 194 -11.69 17.01 -8.43
N ILE A 195 -10.73 16.90 -7.51
CA ILE A 195 -10.07 18.07 -6.90
C ILE A 195 -9.43 18.94 -7.99
N ALA A 196 -8.69 18.35 -8.93
CA ALA A 196 -8.08 19.08 -10.02
C ALA A 196 -9.12 19.78 -10.90
N ARG A 197 -10.26 19.13 -11.19
CA ARG A 197 -11.37 19.70 -11.95
C ARG A 197 -11.97 20.91 -11.24
N VAL A 198 -12.32 20.78 -9.96
CA VAL A 198 -12.90 21.87 -9.15
C VAL A 198 -11.94 23.05 -9.03
N LEU A 199 -10.65 22.80 -8.75
CA LEU A 199 -9.63 23.85 -8.73
C LEU A 199 -9.49 24.54 -10.10
N GLY A 200 -9.63 23.79 -11.18
CA GLY A 200 -9.65 24.32 -12.55
C GLY A 200 -10.83 25.27 -12.80
N GLU A 201 -12.03 24.90 -12.34
CA GLU A 201 -13.22 25.76 -12.45
C GLU A 201 -13.11 27.02 -11.59
N LEU A 202 -12.59 26.92 -10.36
CA LEU A 202 -12.29 28.09 -9.52
C LEU A 202 -11.27 29.01 -10.20
N LYS A 203 -10.24 28.45 -10.82
CA LYS A 203 -9.26 29.25 -11.57
C LYS A 203 -9.91 30.00 -12.73
N LYS A 204 -10.84 29.36 -13.47
CA LYS A 204 -11.59 30.01 -14.56
C LYS A 204 -12.50 31.13 -14.08
N SER A 205 -13.02 31.08 -12.85
CA SER A 205 -13.83 32.15 -12.25
C SER A 205 -12.99 33.32 -11.69
N GLY A 206 -11.66 33.29 -11.85
CA GLY A 206 -10.75 34.33 -11.40
C GLY A 206 -10.18 34.10 -10.00
N TRP A 207 -10.56 33.01 -9.32
CA TRP A 207 -9.94 32.66 -8.05
C TRP A 207 -8.49 32.21 -8.25
N ARG A 208 -7.62 32.61 -7.33
CA ARG A 208 -6.25 32.11 -7.25
C ARG A 208 -5.89 31.81 -5.79
N PRO A 209 -5.23 30.68 -5.50
CA PRO A 209 -4.79 30.38 -4.15
C PRO A 209 -3.70 31.35 -3.71
N ARG A 210 -3.56 31.58 -2.41
CA ARG A 210 -2.45 32.37 -1.84
C ARG A 210 -1.10 31.74 -2.20
N ARG A 211 -0.98 30.42 -2.00
CA ARG A 211 0.19 29.57 -2.25
C ARG A 211 0.01 28.73 -3.50
N THR A 212 1.09 28.24 -4.08
CA THR A 212 1.03 27.35 -5.25
C THR A 212 0.50 25.98 -4.85
N ILE A 213 -0.47 25.46 -5.61
CA ILE A 213 -1.00 24.11 -5.46
C ILE A 213 -0.40 23.21 -6.55
N LYS A 214 0.16 22.07 -6.16
CA LYS A 214 0.64 21.02 -7.08
C LYS A 214 -0.21 19.76 -6.90
N VAL A 215 -0.87 19.32 -7.96
CA VAL A 215 -1.61 18.05 -8.00
C VAL A 215 -0.74 17.02 -8.72
N CYS A 216 -0.43 15.93 -8.03
CA CYS A 216 0.60 14.98 -8.44
C CYS A 216 -0.01 13.59 -8.63
N SER A 217 0.21 13.02 -9.82
CA SER A 217 -0.18 11.65 -10.13
C SER A 217 1.08 10.80 -10.36
N TRP A 218 1.43 10.00 -9.36
CA TRP A 218 2.67 9.23 -9.31
C TRP A 218 2.55 7.93 -10.11
N GLY A 219 3.66 7.47 -10.68
CA GLY A 219 3.76 6.14 -11.29
C GLY A 219 4.83 5.27 -10.62
N GLY A 220 4.66 3.96 -10.64
CA GLY A 220 5.61 3.01 -10.07
C GLY A 220 5.59 2.93 -8.55
N GLU A 221 4.46 3.27 -7.91
CA GLU A 221 4.32 3.14 -6.45
C GLU A 221 4.38 1.68 -6.03
N GLU A 222 3.67 0.81 -6.74
CA GLU A 222 3.49 -0.60 -6.36
C GLU A 222 4.81 -1.39 -6.38
N TYR A 223 5.81 -0.83 -7.08
CA TYR A 223 7.14 -1.40 -7.26
C TYR A 223 8.17 -0.89 -6.24
N GLY A 224 7.82 0.09 -5.42
CA GLY A 224 8.71 0.62 -4.38
C GLY A 224 8.64 2.14 -4.18
N ILE A 225 7.46 2.74 -4.37
CA ILE A 225 7.25 4.19 -4.23
C ILE A 225 8.14 4.96 -5.23
N ILE A 226 8.41 4.38 -6.40
CA ILE A 226 9.47 4.85 -7.31
C ILE A 226 9.17 6.27 -7.78
N GLY A 227 8.02 6.52 -8.41
CA GLY A 227 7.76 7.82 -9.03
C GLY A 227 7.82 9.00 -8.08
N SER A 228 7.20 8.90 -6.90
CA SER A 228 7.23 9.98 -5.91
C SER A 228 8.62 10.16 -5.30
N THR A 229 9.33 9.07 -4.96
CA THR A 229 10.69 9.17 -4.42
C THR A 229 11.65 9.81 -5.42
N GLU A 230 11.72 9.32 -6.65
CA GLU A 230 12.63 9.88 -7.68
C GLU A 230 12.31 11.35 -7.97
N TRP A 231 11.03 11.74 -7.91
CA TRP A 231 10.64 13.14 -8.08
C TRP A 231 11.09 14.02 -6.91
N VAL A 232 11.01 13.50 -5.67
CA VAL A 232 11.53 14.18 -4.49
C VAL A 232 13.05 14.31 -4.57
N GLU A 233 13.77 13.25 -4.92
CA GLU A 233 15.23 13.30 -5.10
C GLU A 233 15.65 14.33 -6.16
N GLN A 234 14.89 14.44 -7.26
CA GLN A 234 15.15 15.43 -8.30
C GLN A 234 14.94 16.88 -7.81
N HIS A 235 13.99 17.09 -6.90
CA HIS A 235 13.57 18.43 -6.46
C HIS A 235 13.85 18.67 -4.97
N GLU A 236 14.77 17.91 -4.37
CA GLU A 236 14.96 17.84 -2.91
C GLU A 236 15.13 19.24 -2.30
N LYS A 237 16.08 20.02 -2.84
CA LYS A 237 16.37 21.39 -2.38
C LYS A 237 15.17 22.31 -2.48
N GLU A 238 14.44 22.24 -3.61
CA GLU A 238 13.25 23.04 -3.82
C GLU A 238 12.17 22.68 -2.80
N LEU A 239 11.91 21.38 -2.60
CA LEU A 239 10.86 20.90 -1.71
C LEU A 239 11.20 21.14 -0.24
N SER A 240 12.46 20.96 0.17
CA SER A 240 12.90 21.21 1.54
C SER A 240 12.71 22.66 1.98
N GLU A 241 12.78 23.61 1.04
CA GLU A 241 12.64 25.03 1.33
C GLU A 241 11.21 25.55 1.13
N ARG A 242 10.41 24.88 0.29
CA ARG A 242 9.16 25.45 -0.24
C ARG A 242 7.92 24.62 0.02
N ALA A 243 8.04 23.31 0.27
CA ALA A 243 6.90 22.47 0.57
C ALA A 243 6.32 22.83 1.94
N VAL A 244 5.02 23.12 1.98
CA VAL A 244 4.29 23.43 3.21
C VAL A 244 3.62 22.18 3.75
N ILE A 245 3.01 21.39 2.86
CA ILE A 245 2.29 20.16 3.21
C ILE A 245 2.18 19.25 1.99
N TYR A 246 2.23 17.95 2.23
CA TYR A 246 1.86 16.90 1.27
C TYR A 246 0.63 16.16 1.79
N LEU A 247 -0.42 16.12 0.97
CA LEU A 247 -1.67 15.42 1.25
C LEU A 247 -1.74 14.19 0.34
N ASN A 248 -1.66 12.99 0.91
CA ASN A 248 -1.81 11.75 0.17
C ASN A 248 -3.26 11.25 0.17
N THR A 249 -3.70 10.67 -0.94
CA THR A 249 -5.09 10.17 -1.08
C THR A 249 -5.20 8.69 -1.47
N ASP A 250 -4.17 8.09 -2.08
CA ASP A 250 -4.02 6.66 -2.41
C ASP A 250 -5.35 5.88 -2.47
N THR A 251 -5.72 5.25 -1.36
CA THR A 251 -6.98 4.55 -1.18
C THR A 251 -7.93 5.46 -0.41
N ALA A 252 -8.75 6.20 -1.14
CA ALA A 252 -9.71 7.14 -0.55
C ALA A 252 -10.87 6.42 0.16
N VAL A 253 -11.22 5.20 -0.25
CA VAL A 253 -12.30 4.39 0.35
C VAL A 253 -11.87 2.94 0.48
N SER A 254 -11.62 2.49 1.71
CA SER A 254 -11.34 1.09 2.05
C SER A 254 -12.46 0.41 2.85
N GLY A 255 -13.54 1.14 3.15
CA GLY A 255 -14.64 0.68 3.98
C GLY A 255 -15.64 1.80 4.26
N LYS A 256 -16.71 1.50 4.99
CA LYS A 256 -17.84 2.41 5.25
C LYS A 256 -18.02 2.84 6.70
N TYR A 257 -17.03 2.58 7.56
CA TYR A 257 -17.22 2.69 9.01
C TYR A 257 -16.89 4.08 9.55
N VAL A 258 -15.61 4.47 9.50
CA VAL A 258 -15.11 5.73 10.04
C VAL A 258 -14.04 6.33 9.12
N LEU A 259 -13.81 7.63 9.21
CA LEU A 259 -12.64 8.27 8.61
C LEU A 259 -11.38 7.79 9.33
N ILE A 260 -10.38 7.36 8.56
CA ILE A 260 -9.04 7.07 9.07
C ILE A 260 -8.10 8.10 8.45
N ALA A 261 -7.33 8.79 9.29
CA ALA A 261 -6.33 9.74 8.88
C ALA A 261 -5.04 9.53 9.67
N SER A 262 -3.91 9.79 9.04
CA SER A 262 -2.59 9.69 9.64
C SER A 262 -1.73 10.82 9.10
N GLY A 263 -0.83 11.36 9.93
CA GLY A 263 0.00 12.49 9.54
C GLY A 263 0.81 13.06 10.70
N SER A 264 1.63 14.07 10.40
CA SER A 264 2.41 14.80 11.40
C SER A 264 1.50 15.42 12.48
N PRO A 265 1.92 15.44 13.76
CA PRO A 265 1.19 16.14 14.81
C PRO A 265 0.88 17.61 14.48
N LEU A 266 1.69 18.24 13.61
CA LEU A 266 1.52 19.63 13.17
C LEU A 266 0.20 19.89 12.43
N VAL A 267 -0.40 18.87 11.81
CA VAL A 267 -1.67 19.02 11.07
C VAL A 267 -2.89 18.59 11.87
N LYS A 268 -2.70 18.11 13.10
CA LYS A 268 -3.75 17.52 13.92
C LYS A 268 -4.94 18.47 14.12
N ASP A 269 -4.67 19.68 14.60
CA ASP A 269 -5.74 20.62 14.96
C ASP A 269 -6.48 21.10 13.71
N THR A 270 -5.75 21.38 12.62
CA THR A 270 -6.34 21.73 11.32
C THR A 270 -7.23 20.61 10.79
N LEU A 271 -6.81 19.35 10.91
CA LEU A 271 -7.60 18.20 10.51
C LEU A 271 -8.86 18.05 11.38
N LEU A 272 -8.73 18.17 12.70
CA LEU A 272 -9.86 18.10 13.63
C LEU A 272 -10.88 19.20 13.34
N ASP A 273 -10.43 20.43 13.14
CA ASP A 273 -11.32 21.54 12.80
C ASP A 273 -12.00 21.34 11.45
N PHE A 274 -11.28 20.84 10.44
CA PHE A 274 -11.89 20.49 9.16
C PHE A 274 -12.99 19.43 9.31
N THR A 275 -12.75 18.36 10.09
CA THR A 275 -13.75 17.28 10.29
C THR A 275 -15.02 17.72 11.02
N LYS A 276 -15.01 18.87 11.73
CA LYS A 276 -16.23 19.47 12.31
C LYS A 276 -17.12 20.11 11.25
N THR A 277 -16.55 20.52 10.12
CA THR A 277 -17.26 21.27 9.06
C THR A 277 -17.81 20.38 7.95
N VAL A 278 -17.32 19.14 7.84
CA VAL A 278 -17.74 18.19 6.81
C VAL A 278 -18.81 17.27 7.37
N LYS A 279 -19.93 17.15 6.65
CA LYS A 279 -21.03 16.24 6.98
C LYS A 279 -20.58 14.77 6.86
N ASP A 280 -21.01 13.94 7.80
CA ASP A 280 -20.73 12.50 7.74
C ASP A 280 -21.59 11.83 6.65
N PRO A 281 -20.98 11.16 5.65
CA PRO A 281 -21.74 10.45 4.61
C PRO A 281 -22.52 9.24 5.14
N ASN A 282 -22.21 8.73 6.35
CA ASN A 282 -22.89 7.60 6.99
C ASN A 282 -23.90 8.02 8.07
N ALA A 283 -24.21 9.33 8.18
CA ALA A 283 -25.19 9.82 9.12
C ALA A 283 -26.59 9.28 8.78
N HIS A 284 -27.06 8.32 9.58
CA HIS A 284 -28.47 8.01 9.74
C HIS A 284 -28.95 8.74 11.01
N ASP A 285 -29.99 9.56 10.87
CA ASP A 285 -30.78 10.20 11.93
C ASP A 285 -29.94 10.87 13.04
N ASP A 286 -29.57 12.15 12.82
CA ASP A 286 -29.03 13.12 13.81
C ASP A 286 -27.50 13.21 14.01
N LYS A 287 -26.67 12.87 13.01
CA LYS A 287 -25.22 13.16 13.03
C LYS A 287 -24.85 14.28 12.06
N GLU A 288 -24.30 15.38 12.56
CA GLU A 288 -24.06 16.58 11.75
C GLU A 288 -22.66 16.63 11.08
N SER A 289 -21.62 16.01 11.67
CA SER A 289 -20.24 16.09 11.15
C SER A 289 -19.43 14.79 11.28
N ILE A 290 -18.36 14.67 10.49
CA ILE A 290 -17.41 13.55 10.56
C ILE A 290 -16.82 13.39 11.97
N LEU A 291 -16.50 14.49 12.66
CA LEU A 291 -15.91 14.43 14.01
C LEU A 291 -16.84 13.75 15.01
N THR A 292 -18.13 14.12 15.00
CA THR A 292 -19.13 13.56 15.94
C THR A 292 -19.34 12.06 15.77
N SER A 293 -19.10 11.54 14.56
CA SER A 293 -19.15 10.11 14.27
C SER A 293 -17.88 9.38 14.71
N CYS A 294 -16.71 10.02 14.56
CA CYS A 294 -15.43 9.43 14.96
C CYS A 294 -15.22 9.41 16.48
N SER A 295 -15.79 10.36 17.23
CA SER A 295 -15.56 10.51 18.68
C SER A 295 -16.23 9.44 19.55
N LYS A 296 -17.25 8.74 19.05
CA LYS A 296 -17.93 7.66 19.81
C LYS A 296 -17.12 6.36 19.87
N GLU A 297 -16.02 6.27 19.12
CA GLU A 297 -15.24 5.03 18.96
C GLU A 297 -13.72 5.25 19.08
N PHE A 298 -13.30 6.27 19.84
CA PHE A 298 -11.91 6.36 20.31
C PHE A 298 -11.61 5.23 21.31
N LEU A 299 -11.60 3.98 20.82
CA LEU A 299 -10.97 2.86 21.51
C LEU A 299 -9.46 2.97 21.28
N PRO A 300 -8.63 2.91 22.33
CA PRO A 300 -7.18 2.88 22.20
C PRO A 300 -6.76 1.48 21.73
N ARG A 301 -7.01 1.15 20.46
CA ARG A 301 -6.57 -0.11 19.83
C ARG A 301 -6.24 0.09 18.36
N ILE A 302 -5.27 0.95 18.08
CA ILE A 302 -4.42 0.76 16.90
C ILE A 302 -2.99 0.68 17.46
N PRO A 303 -2.35 -0.50 17.49
CA PRO A 303 -0.95 -0.56 17.86
C PRO A 303 -0.15 0.29 16.87
N LEU A 304 0.76 1.09 17.41
CA LEU A 304 1.69 2.02 16.73
C LEU A 304 2.63 1.36 15.68
N ASN A 305 2.30 0.17 15.16
CA ASN A 305 3.13 -0.62 14.25
C ASN A 305 2.60 -0.64 12.80
N ARG A 306 1.85 0.37 12.35
CA ARG A 306 1.80 0.70 10.92
C ARG A 306 2.91 1.70 10.62
N MET A 307 4.14 1.17 10.59
CA MET A 307 5.28 1.88 10.01
C MET A 307 4.97 2.16 8.54
N TRP A 308 4.84 3.44 8.23
CA TRP A 308 5.27 4.12 7.01
C TRP A 308 5.35 3.28 5.73
N ALA A 309 4.34 3.48 4.87
CA ALA A 309 4.44 3.43 3.40
C ALA A 309 3.04 3.78 2.86
N THR A 310 2.70 5.06 2.86
CA THR A 310 1.82 5.76 1.92
C THR A 310 2.09 7.27 2.00
#